data_AF-A0A841JHB7-F1
#
_entry.id   AF-A0A841JHB7-F1
#
_cell.length_a   1.000
_cell.length_b   1.000
_cell.length_c   1.000
_cell.angle_alpha   90.00
_cell.angle_beta   90.00
_cell.angle_gamma   90.00
#
_symmetry.space_group_name_H-M   'P 1'
#
loop_
_entity.id
_entity.type
_entity.pdbx_description
1 polymer ?
#
loop_
_entity_poly.entity_id
_entity_poly.type
_entity_poly.pdbx_seq_one_letter_code
_entity_poly.pdbx_strand_id
1 'polypeptide(L)'
;MLLKENIPVTYVFGKIKKELIMVAIYASAIYLVHQYYDLKEVSIPLTVPTILGTIISLLLAFRSNQAYGRWWEARILWGGIVNDCRTITRQVLTFVDSSIDGDEKWALKERIVKRQIAWCYSLSRHLRKQDAKQNLEAFLSDDDVRNIRNVDHVPLALNELQGHDLRTLYKLGWVNEYQQVTMDGTLTSFMNSMGGCERIKNTVFPATYSVYIHWLVLFFVLLLPFSLMESFGILQVPLVIAISSAFFLIEKMAIHLQDPFENMPTDTPTTAISRKIEQDLKQMLKDEMPQVTDMVTNNQQQKQAVFYIL
;
A
#
# COMPACT_ATOMS: atom_id res chain seq x y z
N MET A 1 8.81 -0.04 -0.02
CA MET A 1 9.06 -0.41 -1.43
C MET A 1 9.32 -1.90 -1.40
N LEU A 2 8.56 -2.68 -2.18
CA LEU A 2 8.85 -4.10 -2.34
C LEU A 2 10.31 -4.22 -2.78
N LEU A 3 11.12 -4.93 -1.99
CA LEU A 3 12.51 -5.18 -2.34
C LEU A 3 12.50 -6.04 -3.61
N LYS A 4 12.71 -5.40 -4.77
CA LYS A 4 12.72 -6.06 -6.07
C LYS A 4 13.97 -6.91 -6.26
N GLU A 5 15.07 -6.53 -5.61
CA GLU A 5 16.40 -7.11 -5.78
C GLU A 5 17.10 -7.28 -4.42
N ASN A 6 17.96 -8.29 -4.32
CA ASN A 6 18.85 -8.53 -3.17
C ASN A 6 18.15 -8.63 -1.81
N ILE A 7 17.09 -9.44 -1.71
CA ILE A 7 16.48 -9.74 -0.40
C ILE A 7 17.53 -10.49 0.43
N PRO A 8 18.09 -9.89 1.50
CA PRO A 8 19.17 -10.52 2.20
C PRO A 8 18.63 -11.72 2.97
N VAL A 9 19.39 -12.82 2.98
CA VAL A 9 19.04 -14.05 3.71
C VAL A 9 18.75 -13.75 5.18
N THR A 10 19.49 -12.79 5.75
CA THR A 10 19.27 -12.29 7.12
C THR A 10 17.91 -11.63 7.33
N TYR A 11 17.30 -11.02 6.31
CA TYR A 11 15.94 -10.48 6.39
C TYR A 11 14.89 -11.59 6.37
N VAL A 12 15.08 -12.62 5.53
CA VAL A 12 14.14 -13.76 5.44
C VAL A 12 14.16 -14.57 6.74
N PHE A 13 15.34 -15.01 7.17
CA PHE A 13 15.50 -15.82 8.37
C PHE A 13 15.43 -14.99 9.66
N GLY A 14 15.70 -13.68 9.60
CA GLY A 14 15.55 -12.78 10.74
C GLY A 14 14.12 -12.77 11.31
N LYS A 15 13.11 -12.99 10.46
CA LYS A 15 11.70 -13.05 10.87
C LYS A 15 11.35 -14.29 11.70
N ILE A 16 12.14 -15.34 11.60
CA ILE A 16 11.94 -16.63 12.31
C ILE A 16 13.14 -17.02 13.17
N LYS A 17 14.03 -16.07 13.47
CA LYS A 17 15.30 -16.35 14.16
C LYS A 17 15.07 -17.01 15.52
N LYS A 18 14.06 -16.56 16.27
CA LYS A 18 13.73 -17.09 17.60
C LYS A 18 13.26 -18.54 17.48
N GLU A 19 12.34 -18.79 16.56
CA GLU A 19 11.78 -20.10 16.24
C GLU A 19 12.90 -21.07 15.82
N LEU A 20 13.82 -20.65 14.94
CA LEU A 20 14.93 -21.51 14.50
C LEU A 20 15.93 -21.83 15.60
N ILE A 21 16.27 -20.88 16.47
CA ILE A 21 17.14 -21.15 17.61
C ILE A 21 16.49 -22.16 18.56
N MET A 22 15.20 -22.00 18.86
CA MET A 22 14.45 -22.95 19.69
C MET A 22 14.41 -24.35 19.06
N VAL A 23 14.14 -24.44 17.75
CA VAL A 23 14.14 -25.71 17.01
C VAL A 23 15.52 -26.35 17.01
N ALA A 24 16.59 -25.58 16.80
CA ALA A 24 17.94 -26.10 16.81
C ALA A 24 18.31 -26.67 18.19
N ILE A 25 18.07 -25.91 19.26
CA ILE A 25 18.31 -26.37 20.63
C ILE A 25 17.51 -27.64 20.93
N TYR A 26 16.23 -27.65 20.59
CA TYR A 26 15.34 -28.78 20.83
C TYR A 26 15.77 -30.03 20.04
N ALA A 27 16.00 -29.90 18.73
CA ALA A 27 16.41 -31.01 17.87
C ALA A 27 17.77 -31.58 18.30
N SER A 28 18.72 -30.73 18.69
CA SER A 28 20.00 -31.16 19.26
C SER A 28 19.83 -31.85 20.61
N ALA A 29 18.97 -31.35 21.49
CA ALA A 29 18.69 -32.00 22.77
C ALA A 29 18.11 -33.41 22.57
N ILE A 30 17.13 -33.58 21.69
CA ILE A 30 16.55 -34.89 21.37
C ILE A 30 17.61 -35.84 20.79
N TYR A 31 18.44 -35.36 19.86
CA TYR A 31 19.53 -36.15 19.29
C TYR A 31 20.50 -36.64 20.38
N LEU A 32 20.93 -35.76 21.29
CA LEU A 32 21.83 -36.13 22.39
C LEU A 32 21.17 -37.14 23.34
N VAL A 33 19.92 -36.93 23.72
CA VAL A 33 19.21 -37.85 24.62
C VAL A 33 19.10 -39.23 23.97
N HIS A 34 18.74 -39.30 22.69
CA HIS A 34 18.69 -40.57 21.96
C HIS A 34 20.06 -41.27 21.91
N GLN A 35 21.15 -40.52 21.70
CA GLN A 35 22.50 -41.05 21.63
C GLN A 35 23.02 -41.61 22.97
N TYR A 36 22.67 -40.98 24.11
CA TYR A 36 23.16 -41.38 25.43
C TYR A 36 22.26 -42.37 26.18
N TYR A 37 20.95 -42.34 25.93
CA TYR A 37 19.95 -43.12 26.68
C TYR A 37 19.26 -44.21 25.84
N ASP A 38 19.66 -44.41 24.58
CA ASP A 38 19.16 -45.45 23.65
C ASP A 38 17.60 -45.54 23.62
N LEU A 39 16.95 -44.39 23.40
CA LEU A 39 15.48 -44.22 23.40
C LEU A 39 14.77 -44.87 22.18
N LYS A 40 15.08 -46.13 21.86
CA LYS A 40 14.49 -46.86 20.73
C LYS A 40 12.97 -47.04 20.84
N GLU A 41 12.43 -47.09 22.05
CA GLU A 41 10.99 -47.29 22.26
C GLU A 41 10.13 -46.02 22.05
N VAL A 42 10.76 -44.86 21.87
CA VAL A 42 10.07 -43.56 21.73
C VAL A 42 9.96 -43.12 20.26
N SER A 43 10.40 -43.95 19.31
CA SER A 43 10.34 -43.59 17.90
C SER A 43 8.92 -43.51 17.36
N ILE A 44 8.68 -42.45 16.60
CA ILE A 44 7.37 -42.17 16.01
C ILE A 44 7.45 -42.50 14.51
N PRO A 45 6.57 -43.35 13.97
CA PRO A 45 6.58 -43.67 12.55
C PRO A 45 6.51 -42.41 11.67
N LEU A 46 7.34 -42.34 10.63
CA LEU A 46 7.39 -41.21 9.67
C LEU A 46 6.03 -40.87 9.05
N THR A 47 5.09 -41.82 9.03
CA THR A 47 3.72 -41.61 8.53
C THR A 47 2.97 -40.54 9.32
N VAL A 48 3.21 -40.41 10.63
CA VAL A 48 2.54 -39.44 11.50
C VAL A 48 2.90 -37.99 11.12
N PRO A 49 4.18 -37.57 11.11
CA PRO A 49 4.53 -36.22 10.68
C PRO A 49 4.23 -36.02 9.18
N THR A 50 4.27 -37.06 8.34
CA THR A 50 3.91 -36.90 6.91
C THR A 50 2.45 -36.47 6.75
N ILE A 51 1.51 -37.14 7.42
CA ILE A 51 0.08 -36.77 7.36
C ILE A 51 -0.14 -35.36 7.93
N LEU A 52 0.46 -35.05 9.07
CA LEU A 52 0.37 -33.71 9.67
C LEU A 52 0.95 -32.63 8.75
N GLY A 53 2.13 -32.88 8.17
CA GLY A 53 2.80 -31.96 7.26
C GLY A 53 1.97 -31.69 6.00
N THR A 54 1.29 -32.71 5.45
CA THR A 54 0.37 -32.54 4.32
C THR A 54 -0.83 -31.66 4.70
N ILE A 55 -1.46 -31.91 5.84
CA ILE A 55 -2.60 -31.11 6.32
C ILE A 55 -2.17 -29.66 6.55
N ILE A 56 -1.04 -29.44 7.23
CA ILE A 56 -0.53 -28.10 7.54
C ILE A 56 -0.15 -27.35 6.27
N SER A 57 0.50 -28.02 5.31
CA SER A 57 0.86 -27.44 4.01
C SER A 57 -0.38 -26.92 3.27
N LEU A 58 -1.43 -27.73 3.20
CA LEU A 58 -2.70 -27.34 2.59
C LEU A 58 -3.34 -26.13 3.30
N LEU A 59 -3.38 -26.16 4.63
CA LEU A 59 -3.95 -25.05 5.41
C LEU A 59 -3.14 -23.75 5.24
N LEU A 60 -1.81 -23.83 5.26
CA LEU A 60 -0.93 -22.69 5.00
C LEU A 60 -1.09 -22.15 3.58
N ALA A 61 -1.30 -23.02 2.59
CA ALA A 61 -1.57 -22.59 1.22
C ALA A 61 -2.87 -21.78 1.12
N PHE A 62 -3.96 -22.26 1.73
CA PHE A 62 -5.23 -21.51 1.77
C PHE A 62 -5.08 -20.17 2.51
N ARG A 63 -4.39 -20.17 3.65
CA ARG A 63 -4.10 -18.94 4.40
C ARG A 63 -3.32 -17.93 3.57
N SER A 64 -2.24 -18.40 2.91
CA SER A 64 -1.38 -17.56 2.08
C SER A 64 -2.16 -16.95 0.92
N ASN A 65 -3.06 -17.72 0.31
CA ASN A 65 -3.91 -17.23 -0.77
C ASN A 65 -4.90 -16.16 -0.30
N GLN A 66 -5.54 -16.33 0.86
CA GLN A 66 -6.43 -15.32 1.44
C GLN A 66 -5.69 -14.04 1.83
N ALA A 67 -4.51 -14.18 2.43
CA ALA A 67 -3.64 -13.06 2.78
C ALA A 67 -3.20 -12.29 1.52
N TYR A 68 -2.78 -13.00 0.48
CA TYR A 68 -2.44 -12.42 -0.82
C TYR A 68 -3.63 -11.68 -1.44
N GLY A 69 -4.84 -12.25 -1.33
CA GLY A 69 -6.07 -11.61 -1.80
C GLY A 69 -6.30 -10.22 -1.18
N ARG A 70 -6.16 -10.07 0.15
CA ARG A 70 -6.27 -8.76 0.84
C ARG A 70 -5.19 -7.79 0.38
N TRP A 71 -3.94 -8.25 0.25
CA TRP A 71 -2.84 -7.43 -0.24
C TRP A 71 -3.10 -6.94 -1.68
N TRP A 72 -3.57 -7.84 -2.55
CA TRP A 72 -3.86 -7.53 -3.94
C TRP A 72 -5.05 -6.57 -4.08
N GLU A 73 -6.11 -6.76 -3.29
CA GLU A 73 -7.25 -5.85 -3.23
C GLU A 73 -6.81 -4.43 -2.83
N ALA A 74 -5.96 -4.28 -1.81
CA ALA A 74 -5.37 -3.00 -1.44
C ALA A 74 -4.59 -2.37 -2.60
N ARG A 75 -3.86 -3.16 -3.40
CA ARG A 75 -3.16 -2.66 -4.59
C ARG A 75 -4.10 -2.21 -5.68
N ILE A 76 -5.20 -2.93 -5.92
CA ILE A 76 -6.25 -2.55 -6.88
C ILE A 76 -6.88 -1.21 -6.48
N LEU A 77 -7.29 -1.06 -5.21
CA LEU A 77 -7.91 0.18 -4.71
C LEU A 77 -6.99 1.38 -4.88
N TRP A 78 -5.70 1.25 -4.51
CA TRP A 78 -4.72 2.32 -4.75
C TRP A 78 -4.42 2.56 -6.23
N GLY A 79 -4.61 1.56 -7.10
CA GLY A 79 -4.60 1.75 -8.56
C GLY A 79 -5.78 2.56 -9.06
N GLY A 80 -6.98 2.31 -8.54
CA GLY A 80 -8.18 3.11 -8.77
C GLY A 80 -7.97 4.57 -8.37
N ILE A 81 -7.44 4.81 -7.16
CA ILE A 81 -7.10 6.15 -6.67
C ILE A 81 -6.18 6.91 -7.63
N VAL A 82 -5.16 6.26 -8.21
CA VAL A 82 -4.27 6.90 -9.20
C VAL A 82 -5.07 7.38 -10.41
N ASN A 83 -5.96 6.54 -10.94
CA ASN A 83 -6.77 6.87 -12.10
C ASN A 83 -7.77 7.99 -11.80
N ASP A 84 -8.43 7.93 -10.65
CA ASP A 84 -9.41 8.94 -10.24
C ASP A 84 -8.73 10.30 -10.00
N CYS A 85 -7.52 10.32 -9.41
CA CYS A 85 -6.74 11.55 -9.20
C CYS A 85 -6.38 12.23 -10.54
N ARG A 86 -5.97 11.44 -11.54
CA ARG A 86 -5.70 11.95 -12.89
C ARG A 86 -7.00 12.41 -13.57
N THR A 87 -8.10 11.70 -13.34
CA THR A 87 -9.41 11.99 -13.92
C THR A 87 -9.98 13.30 -13.40
N ILE A 88 -10.02 13.51 -12.08
CA ILE A 88 -10.51 14.77 -11.49
C ILE A 88 -9.64 15.95 -11.93
N THR A 89 -8.32 15.75 -11.99
CA THR A 89 -7.39 16.78 -12.45
C THR A 89 -7.66 17.16 -13.90
N ARG A 90 -7.79 16.18 -14.79
CA ARG A 90 -8.18 16.42 -16.19
C ARG A 90 -9.53 17.12 -16.29
N GLN A 91 -10.54 16.69 -15.54
CA GLN A 91 -11.87 17.33 -15.54
C GLN A 91 -11.79 18.80 -15.13
N VAL A 92 -11.13 19.10 -14.01
CA VAL A 92 -10.95 20.47 -13.51
C VAL A 92 -10.22 21.35 -14.52
N LEU A 93 -9.14 20.83 -15.13
CA LEU A 93 -8.33 21.59 -16.08
C LEU A 93 -9.06 21.87 -17.39
N THR A 94 -9.82 20.89 -17.89
CA THR A 94 -10.49 20.96 -19.20
C THR A 94 -11.91 21.53 -19.17
N PHE A 95 -12.64 21.39 -18.06
CA PHE A 95 -14.03 21.88 -17.97
C PHE A 95 -14.12 23.35 -17.59
N VAL A 96 -13.18 23.84 -16.77
CA VAL A 96 -13.14 25.24 -16.36
C VAL A 96 -12.30 26.02 -17.37
N ASP A 97 -12.90 26.85 -18.20
CA ASP A 97 -12.15 27.66 -19.19
C ASP A 97 -11.54 28.90 -18.52
N SER A 98 -10.20 28.97 -18.51
CA SER A 98 -9.40 30.07 -17.95
C SER A 98 -8.74 30.97 -19.01
N SER A 99 -9.18 30.91 -20.27
CA SER A 99 -8.55 31.66 -21.37
C SER A 99 -8.82 33.17 -21.38
N ILE A 100 -9.92 33.63 -20.78
CA ILE A 100 -10.38 35.03 -20.89
C ILE A 100 -10.39 35.78 -19.53
N ASP A 101 -10.61 35.07 -18.40
CA ASP A 101 -10.62 35.62 -17.03
C ASP A 101 -9.83 34.68 -16.08
N GLY A 102 -8.52 34.61 -16.30
CA GLY A 102 -7.70 33.45 -15.94
C GLY A 102 -7.31 33.32 -14.46
N ASP A 103 -7.06 34.41 -13.74
CA ASP A 103 -6.34 34.33 -12.45
C ASP A 103 -7.14 33.65 -11.34
N GLU A 104 -8.42 34.02 -11.16
CA GLU A 104 -9.28 33.41 -10.13
C GLU A 104 -9.63 31.95 -10.46
N LYS A 105 -9.93 31.68 -11.73
CA LYS A 105 -10.21 30.33 -12.22
C LYS A 105 -9.00 29.43 -12.08
N TRP A 106 -7.82 29.94 -12.41
CA TRP A 106 -6.56 29.24 -12.25
C TRP A 106 -6.27 28.93 -10.78
N ALA A 107 -6.42 29.91 -9.89
CA ALA A 107 -6.22 29.72 -8.46
C ALA A 107 -7.15 28.62 -7.89
N LEU A 108 -8.41 28.57 -8.35
CA LEU A 108 -9.35 27.53 -7.94
C LEU A 108 -8.97 26.14 -8.50
N LYS A 109 -8.58 26.06 -9.79
CA LYS A 109 -8.06 24.83 -10.40
C LYS A 109 -6.87 24.29 -9.60
N GLU A 110 -5.89 25.14 -9.34
CA GLU A 110 -4.68 24.79 -8.60
C GLU A 110 -5.01 24.34 -7.17
N ARG A 111 -5.93 25.02 -6.49
CA ARG A 111 -6.41 24.62 -5.16
C ARG A 111 -7.00 23.21 -5.16
N ILE A 112 -7.92 22.91 -6.08
CA ILE A 112 -8.58 21.59 -6.17
C ILE A 112 -7.54 20.49 -6.42
N VAL A 113 -6.61 20.71 -7.35
CA VAL A 113 -5.58 19.72 -7.71
C VAL A 113 -4.59 19.51 -6.57
N LYS A 114 -4.09 20.58 -5.94
CA LYS A 114 -3.19 20.45 -4.78
C LYS A 114 -3.89 19.80 -3.58
N ARG A 115 -5.17 20.13 -3.31
CA ARG A 115 -5.95 19.43 -2.27
C ARG A 115 -6.07 17.94 -2.57
N GLN A 116 -6.18 17.55 -3.83
CA GLN A 116 -6.20 16.12 -4.20
C GLN A 116 -4.87 15.42 -3.90
N ILE A 117 -3.74 16.11 -4.11
CA ILE A 117 -2.42 15.61 -3.69
C ILE A 117 -2.38 15.45 -2.16
N ALA A 118 -2.85 16.46 -1.42
CA ALA A 118 -2.93 16.41 0.05
C ALA A 118 -3.78 15.23 0.54
N TRP A 119 -4.93 14.99 -0.10
CA TRP A 119 -5.81 13.86 0.20
C TRP A 119 -5.10 12.51 0.08
N CYS A 120 -4.29 12.31 -0.98
CA CYS A 120 -3.52 11.09 -1.16
C CYS A 120 -2.50 10.83 -0.04
N TYR A 121 -1.83 11.89 0.42
CA TYR A 121 -0.89 11.78 1.56
C TYR A 121 -1.62 11.56 2.88
N SER A 122 -2.73 12.26 3.08
CA SER A 122 -3.57 12.12 4.27
C SER A 122 -4.10 10.69 4.40
N LEU A 123 -4.69 10.14 3.32
CA LEU A 123 -5.21 8.76 3.31
C LEU A 123 -4.12 7.73 3.58
N SER A 124 -2.97 7.88 2.93
CA SER A 124 -1.80 7.00 3.12
C SER A 124 -1.40 6.91 4.59
N ARG A 125 -1.41 8.03 5.31
CA ARG A 125 -1.03 8.09 6.73
C ARG A 125 -2.14 7.67 7.66
N HIS A 126 -3.38 8.02 7.34
CA HIS A 126 -4.57 7.57 8.05
C HIS A 126 -4.61 6.04 8.14
N LEU A 127 -4.46 5.35 7.00
CA LEU A 127 -4.44 3.87 6.95
C LEU A 127 -3.28 3.24 7.74
N ARG A 128 -2.20 4.00 7.96
CA ARG A 128 -1.01 3.57 8.71
C ARG A 128 -1.00 4.01 10.16
N LYS A 129 -2.10 4.62 10.64
CA LYS A 129 -2.21 5.19 11.99
C LYS A 129 -1.10 6.21 12.30
N GLN A 130 -0.68 6.95 11.27
CA GLN A 130 0.24 8.08 11.37
C GLN A 130 -0.54 9.39 11.39
N ASP A 131 0.13 10.50 11.71
CA ASP A 131 -0.49 11.82 11.65
C ASP A 131 -0.90 12.17 10.21
N ALA A 132 -2.22 12.17 9.98
CA ALA A 132 -2.85 12.45 8.70
C ALA A 132 -2.77 13.93 8.28
N LYS A 133 -2.31 14.84 9.16
CA LYS A 133 -2.22 16.29 8.93
C LYS A 133 -0.82 16.78 8.57
N GLN A 134 0.21 16.00 8.90
CA GLN A 134 1.59 16.45 8.76
C GLN A 134 1.95 16.87 7.30
N ASN A 135 2.67 17.96 7.12
CA ASN A 135 3.15 18.44 5.80
C ASN A 135 2.05 18.64 4.74
N LEU A 136 0.78 18.79 5.13
CA LEU A 136 -0.29 19.09 4.18
C LEU A 136 -0.31 20.58 3.82
N GLU A 137 0.29 21.43 4.65
CA GLU A 137 0.41 22.89 4.46
C GLU A 137 1.12 23.26 3.16
N ALA A 138 1.95 22.35 2.61
CA ALA A 138 2.60 22.54 1.31
C ALA A 138 1.63 22.49 0.11
N PHE A 139 0.41 21.97 0.32
CA PHE A 139 -0.58 21.74 -0.72
C PHE A 139 -1.93 22.39 -0.43
N LEU A 140 -2.21 22.70 0.83
CA LEU A 140 -3.48 23.25 1.28
C LEU A 140 -3.40 24.77 1.44
N SER A 141 -4.54 25.44 1.22
CA SER A 141 -4.68 26.84 1.62
C SER A 141 -4.77 26.96 3.14
N ASP A 142 -4.46 28.14 3.68
CA ASP A 142 -4.60 28.39 5.13
C ASP A 142 -6.02 28.12 5.64
N ASP A 143 -7.03 28.34 4.79
CA ASP A 143 -8.41 28.04 5.14
C ASP A 143 -8.68 26.53 5.23
N ASP A 144 -8.22 25.76 4.25
CA ASP A 144 -8.32 24.30 4.28
C ASP A 144 -7.60 23.72 5.51
N VAL A 145 -6.41 24.24 5.86
CA VAL A 145 -5.64 23.83 7.05
C VAL A 145 -6.45 24.10 8.33
N ARG A 146 -7.11 25.26 8.43
CA ARG A 146 -7.99 25.57 9.57
C ARG A 146 -9.18 24.60 9.64
N ASN A 147 -9.81 24.30 8.50
CA ASN A 147 -10.98 23.43 8.43
C ASN A 147 -10.68 21.99 8.88
N ILE A 148 -9.47 21.48 8.61
CA ILE A 148 -9.08 20.11 9.02
C ILE A 148 -8.43 20.03 10.41
N ARG A 149 -8.12 21.16 11.06
CA ARG A 149 -7.33 21.22 12.30
C ARG A 149 -7.90 20.35 13.41
N ASN A 150 -9.22 20.39 13.60
CA ASN A 150 -9.92 19.69 14.69
C ASN A 150 -10.74 18.49 14.21
N VAL A 151 -10.40 17.92 13.05
CA VAL A 151 -11.07 16.74 12.51
C VAL A 151 -10.23 15.48 12.74
N ASP A 152 -10.91 14.39 13.11
CA ASP A 152 -10.29 13.07 13.28
C ASP A 152 -10.08 12.38 11.93
N HIS A 153 -11.11 12.38 11.08
CA HIS A 153 -11.09 11.73 9.77
C HIS A 153 -10.67 12.69 8.65
N VAL A 154 -9.41 13.11 8.66
CA VAL A 154 -8.88 14.14 7.74
C VAL A 154 -9.11 13.84 6.24
N PRO A 155 -8.89 12.60 5.73
CA PRO A 155 -9.15 12.31 4.31
C PRO A 155 -10.61 12.53 3.89
N LEU A 156 -11.56 12.26 4.81
CA LEU A 156 -12.98 12.48 4.55
C LEU A 156 -13.27 13.99 4.47
N ALA A 157 -12.77 14.76 5.44
CA ALA A 157 -12.93 16.21 5.44
C ALA A 157 -12.32 16.87 4.19
N LEU A 158 -11.17 16.41 3.73
CA LEU A 158 -10.58 16.91 2.49
C LEU A 158 -11.45 16.62 1.25
N ASN A 159 -12.14 15.47 1.21
CA ASN A 159 -13.06 15.16 0.12
C ASN A 159 -14.33 16.03 0.19
N GLU A 160 -14.86 16.30 1.38
CA GLU A 160 -15.96 17.25 1.58
C GLU A 160 -15.60 18.65 1.06
N LEU A 161 -14.37 19.12 1.32
CA LEU A 161 -13.87 20.38 0.77
C LEU A 161 -13.79 20.38 -0.76
N GLN A 162 -13.49 19.23 -1.40
CA GLN A 162 -13.61 19.10 -2.86
C GLN A 162 -15.05 19.26 -3.34
N GLY A 163 -16.02 18.69 -2.60
CA GLY A 163 -17.45 18.86 -2.89
C GLY A 163 -17.92 20.31 -2.77
N HIS A 164 -17.40 21.06 -1.81
CA HIS A 164 -17.67 22.50 -1.68
C HIS A 164 -17.11 23.31 -2.86
N ASP A 165 -15.91 22.97 -3.35
CA ASP A 165 -15.34 23.60 -4.53
C ASP A 165 -16.13 23.25 -5.80
N LEU A 166 -16.57 22.00 -5.95
CA LEU A 166 -17.44 21.59 -7.05
C LEU A 166 -18.76 22.36 -7.05
N ARG A 167 -19.38 22.56 -5.89
CA ARG A 167 -20.57 23.41 -5.74
C ARG A 167 -20.29 24.86 -6.15
N THR A 168 -19.11 25.38 -5.84
CA THR A 168 -18.70 26.74 -6.20
C THR A 168 -18.54 26.87 -7.71
N LEU A 169 -17.86 25.91 -8.36
CA LEU A 169 -17.73 25.85 -9.82
C LEU A 169 -19.10 25.88 -10.51
N TYR A 170 -20.06 25.11 -10.00
CA TYR A 170 -21.41 25.06 -10.56
C TYR A 170 -22.16 26.38 -10.36
N LYS A 171 -22.14 26.96 -9.15
CA LYS A 171 -22.83 28.22 -8.85
C LYS A 171 -22.30 29.41 -9.65
N LEU A 172 -21.00 29.42 -9.94
CA LEU A 172 -20.36 30.44 -10.77
C LEU A 172 -20.57 30.21 -12.28
N GLY A 173 -21.23 29.12 -12.66
CA GLY A 173 -21.44 28.76 -14.06
C GLY A 173 -20.17 28.33 -14.79
N TRP A 174 -19.10 27.99 -14.05
CA TRP A 174 -17.83 27.54 -14.64
C TRP A 174 -17.88 26.07 -15.07
N VAL A 175 -18.85 25.32 -14.54
CA VAL A 175 -19.22 23.98 -15.03
C VAL A 175 -20.74 23.88 -15.15
N ASN A 176 -21.22 23.10 -16.11
CA ASN A 176 -22.65 22.83 -16.30
C ASN A 176 -23.14 21.63 -15.45
N GLU A 177 -24.44 21.34 -15.50
CA GLU A 177 -25.04 20.24 -14.71
C GLU A 177 -24.41 18.87 -15.01
N TYR A 178 -24.15 18.56 -16.29
CA TYR A 178 -23.60 17.27 -16.70
C TYR A 178 -22.16 17.09 -16.25
N GLN A 179 -21.36 18.17 -16.34
CA GLN A 179 -20.00 18.21 -15.85
C GLN A 179 -19.96 18.07 -14.33
N GLN A 180 -20.86 18.76 -13.62
CA GLN A 180 -20.96 18.67 -12.16
C GLN A 180 -21.27 17.23 -11.72
N VAL A 181 -22.27 16.59 -12.32
CA VAL A 181 -22.63 15.19 -12.03
C VAL A 181 -21.45 14.25 -12.30
N THR A 182 -20.74 14.45 -13.40
CA THR A 182 -19.59 13.61 -13.77
C THR A 182 -18.41 13.76 -12.80
N MET A 183 -18.14 15.00 -12.35
CA MET A 183 -17.10 15.28 -11.36
C MET A 183 -17.47 14.70 -9.99
N ASP A 184 -18.73 14.82 -9.57
CA ASP A 184 -19.23 14.25 -8.31
C ASP A 184 -19.14 12.72 -8.30
N GLY A 185 -19.39 12.07 -9.44
CA GLY A 185 -19.14 10.64 -9.62
C GLY A 185 -17.66 10.26 -9.37
N THR A 186 -16.72 11.14 -9.71
CA THR A 186 -15.29 10.94 -9.43
C THR A 186 -14.98 11.10 -7.93
N LEU A 187 -15.61 12.08 -7.25
CA LEU A 187 -15.52 12.24 -5.80
C LEU A 187 -16.09 11.03 -5.04
N THR A 188 -17.19 10.47 -5.55
CA THR A 188 -17.79 9.23 -5.05
C THR A 188 -16.84 8.04 -5.21
N SER A 189 -16.11 7.95 -6.33
CA SER A 189 -15.11 6.88 -6.54
C SER A 189 -13.96 6.95 -5.53
N PHE A 190 -13.50 8.15 -5.15
CA PHE A 190 -12.54 8.31 -4.05
C PHE A 190 -13.08 7.78 -2.73
N MET A 191 -14.34 8.06 -2.39
CA MET A 191 -15.00 7.52 -1.20
C MET A 191 -15.07 6.00 -1.21
N ASN A 192 -15.45 5.39 -2.34
CA ASN A 192 -15.51 3.95 -2.48
C ASN A 192 -14.12 3.31 -2.28
N SER A 193 -13.08 3.91 -2.86
CA SER A 193 -11.70 3.43 -2.71
C SER A 193 -11.19 3.56 -1.28
N MET A 194 -11.46 4.71 -0.64
CA MET A 194 -11.12 4.98 0.77
C MET A 194 -11.82 4.00 1.71
N GLY A 195 -13.14 3.85 1.59
CA GLY A 195 -13.93 2.90 2.39
C GLY A 195 -13.49 1.45 2.16
N GLY A 196 -13.10 1.09 0.94
CA GLY A 196 -12.47 -0.20 0.65
C GLY A 196 -11.15 -0.41 1.41
N CYS A 197 -10.29 0.60 1.44
CA CYS A 197 -9.03 0.54 2.17
C CYS A 197 -9.25 0.46 3.68
N GLU A 198 -10.20 1.23 4.21
CA GLU A 198 -10.61 1.20 5.62
C GLU A 198 -11.20 -0.15 6.02
N ARG A 199 -12.04 -0.76 5.18
CA ARG A 199 -12.54 -2.12 5.39
C ARG A 199 -11.38 -3.11 5.48
N ILE A 200 -10.39 -3.02 4.59
CA ILE A 200 -9.20 -3.87 4.67
C ILE A 200 -8.44 -3.61 5.98
N LYS A 201 -8.26 -2.34 6.39
CA LYS A 201 -7.50 -1.98 7.60
C LYS A 201 -8.20 -2.39 8.90
N ASN A 202 -9.50 -2.21 8.98
CA ASN A 202 -10.27 -2.30 10.22
C ASN A 202 -10.91 -3.68 10.41
N THR A 203 -11.12 -4.45 9.35
CA THR A 203 -11.58 -5.83 9.46
C THR A 203 -10.39 -6.75 9.71
N VAL A 204 -10.22 -7.14 10.98
CA VAL A 204 -9.17 -8.08 11.37
C VAL A 204 -9.41 -9.46 10.77
N PHE A 205 -8.33 -10.09 10.28
CA PHE A 205 -8.39 -11.50 9.91
C PHE A 205 -8.70 -12.35 11.14
N PRO A 206 -9.55 -13.40 11.07
CA PRO A 206 -9.91 -14.21 12.23
C PRO A 206 -8.68 -14.68 13.02
N ALA A 207 -8.48 -14.10 14.20
CA ALA A 207 -7.29 -14.34 15.02
C ALA A 207 -7.16 -15.82 15.43
N THR A 208 -8.30 -16.45 15.70
CA THR A 208 -8.40 -17.87 16.06
C THR A 208 -7.79 -18.78 14.99
N TYR A 209 -8.03 -18.48 13.71
CA TYR A 209 -7.44 -19.25 12.62
C TYR A 209 -5.92 -19.14 12.61
N SER A 210 -5.38 -17.93 12.80
CA SER A 210 -3.94 -17.70 12.89
C SER A 210 -3.30 -18.45 14.07
N VAL A 211 -3.98 -18.49 15.21
CA VAL A 211 -3.55 -19.22 16.40
C VAL A 211 -3.54 -20.73 16.16
N TYR A 212 -4.59 -21.29 15.57
CA TYR A 212 -4.68 -22.74 15.33
C TYR A 212 -3.60 -23.25 14.37
N ILE A 213 -3.34 -22.51 13.29
CA ILE A 213 -2.27 -22.86 12.35
C ILE A 213 -0.91 -22.83 13.04
N HIS A 214 -0.66 -21.81 13.88
CA HIS A 214 0.59 -21.71 14.61
C HIS A 214 0.81 -22.89 15.57
N TRP A 215 -0.20 -23.27 16.34
CA TRP A 215 -0.13 -24.43 17.23
C TRP A 215 0.08 -25.74 16.47
N LEU A 216 -0.56 -25.91 15.30
CA LEU A 216 -0.35 -27.10 14.46
C LEU A 216 1.08 -27.17 13.92
N VAL A 217 1.64 -26.04 13.46
CA VAL A 217 3.04 -25.98 13.02
C VAL A 217 3.98 -26.32 14.18
N LEU A 218 3.77 -25.73 15.37
CA LEU A 218 4.56 -26.05 16.57
C LEU A 218 4.48 -27.53 16.93
N PHE A 219 3.27 -28.10 16.95
CA PHE A 219 3.06 -29.51 17.26
C PHE A 219 3.80 -30.42 16.26
N PHE A 220 3.69 -30.14 14.96
CA PHE A 220 4.41 -30.86 13.92
C PHE A 220 5.94 -30.79 14.10
N VAL A 221 6.47 -29.59 14.37
CA VAL A 221 7.90 -29.37 14.61
C VAL A 221 8.40 -30.12 15.85
N LEU A 222 7.59 -30.21 16.90
CA LEU A 222 7.94 -30.98 18.11
C LEU A 222 8.03 -32.48 17.85
N LEU A 223 7.24 -33.02 16.93
CA LEU A 223 7.23 -34.45 16.58
C LEU A 223 8.39 -34.85 15.65
N LEU A 224 8.82 -33.95 14.77
CA LEU A 224 9.81 -34.26 13.72
C LEU A 224 11.10 -34.93 14.20
N PRO A 225 11.77 -34.50 15.29
CA PRO A 225 12.97 -35.17 15.79
C PRO A 225 12.76 -36.66 16.08
N PHE A 226 11.65 -37.04 16.72
CA PHE A 226 11.36 -38.43 17.10
C PHE A 226 11.13 -39.35 15.91
N SER A 227 10.65 -38.80 14.80
CA SER A 227 10.48 -39.58 13.56
C SER A 227 11.74 -39.70 12.72
N LEU A 228 12.72 -38.80 12.92
CA LEU A 228 13.94 -38.75 12.12
C LEU A 228 15.16 -39.35 12.83
N MET A 229 15.11 -39.52 14.16
CA MET A 229 16.27 -39.92 14.98
C MET A 229 16.83 -41.30 14.62
N GLU A 230 15.98 -42.28 14.25
CA GLU A 230 16.43 -43.64 13.91
C GLU A 230 17.07 -43.72 12.52
N SER A 231 16.58 -42.93 11.56
CA SER A 231 16.98 -43.05 10.15
C SER A 231 18.14 -42.14 9.74
N PHE A 232 18.33 -41.01 10.44
CA PHE A 232 19.24 -39.94 9.98
C PHE A 232 20.39 -39.61 10.94
N GLY A 233 20.42 -40.17 12.15
CA GLY A 233 21.48 -39.88 13.13
C GLY A 233 21.67 -38.37 13.33
N ILE A 234 22.91 -37.87 13.29
CA ILE A 234 23.20 -36.44 13.47
C ILE A 234 22.57 -35.53 12.39
N LEU A 235 22.30 -36.07 11.19
CA LEU A 235 21.69 -35.34 10.08
C LEU A 235 20.22 -34.96 10.39
N GLN A 236 19.60 -35.60 11.39
CA GLN A 236 18.28 -35.23 11.89
C GLN A 236 18.21 -33.75 12.32
N VAL A 237 19.25 -33.20 12.95
CA VAL A 237 19.24 -31.81 13.44
C VAL A 237 19.09 -30.80 12.29
N PRO A 238 20.00 -30.75 11.28
CA PRO A 238 19.84 -29.82 10.17
C PRO A 238 18.57 -30.08 9.34
N LEU A 239 18.09 -31.32 9.25
CA LEU A 239 16.87 -31.65 8.53
C LEU A 239 15.61 -31.08 9.23
N VAL A 240 15.51 -31.24 10.55
CA VAL A 240 14.41 -30.66 11.34
C VAL A 240 14.43 -29.14 11.22
N ILE A 241 15.60 -28.51 11.31
CA ILE A 241 15.74 -27.05 11.13
C ILE A 241 15.25 -26.63 9.74
N ALA A 242 15.68 -27.32 8.68
CA ALA A 242 15.29 -27.01 7.32
C ALA A 242 13.77 -27.12 7.11
N ILE A 243 13.17 -28.25 7.49
CA ILE A 243 11.72 -28.48 7.33
C ILE A 243 10.93 -27.45 8.16
N SER A 244 11.30 -27.26 9.42
CA SER A 244 10.63 -26.28 10.29
C SER A 244 10.72 -24.87 9.73
N SER A 245 11.88 -24.50 9.17
CA SER A 245 12.08 -23.18 8.55
C SER A 245 11.10 -22.93 7.40
N ALA A 246 10.83 -23.93 6.56
CA ALA A 246 9.88 -23.79 5.46
C ALA A 246 8.47 -23.48 5.96
N PHE A 247 7.98 -24.22 6.96
CA PHE A 247 6.65 -23.98 7.55
C PHE A 247 6.54 -22.61 8.23
N PHE A 248 7.53 -22.24 9.06
CA PHE A 248 7.50 -20.94 9.73
C PHE A 248 7.65 -19.77 8.76
N LEU A 249 8.46 -19.89 7.70
CA LEU A 249 8.59 -18.84 6.68
C LEU A 249 7.27 -18.59 5.96
N ILE A 250 6.59 -19.65 5.51
CA ILE A 250 5.29 -19.53 4.84
C ILE A 250 4.27 -18.93 5.80
N GLU A 251 4.23 -19.38 7.06
CA GLU A 251 3.33 -18.83 8.07
C GLU A 251 3.56 -17.32 8.28
N LYS A 252 4.81 -16.90 8.52
CA LYS A 252 5.12 -15.47 8.71
C LYS A 252 4.81 -14.65 7.47
N MET A 253 5.07 -15.19 6.27
CA MET A 253 4.73 -14.51 5.02
C MET A 253 3.23 -14.24 4.93
N ALA A 254 2.39 -15.24 5.20
CA ALA A 254 0.94 -15.06 5.21
C ALA A 254 0.48 -14.01 6.26
N ILE A 255 1.07 -14.02 7.47
CA ILE A 255 0.78 -13.03 8.52
C ILE A 255 1.15 -11.61 8.09
N HIS A 256 2.23 -11.42 7.34
CA HIS A 256 2.63 -10.09 6.89
C HIS A 256 1.80 -9.60 5.70
N LEU A 257 1.42 -10.49 4.78
CA LEU A 257 0.65 -10.09 3.60
C LEU A 257 -0.80 -9.72 3.94
N GLN A 258 -1.39 -10.35 4.95
CA GLN A 258 -2.81 -10.14 5.28
C GLN A 258 -3.12 -8.68 5.67
N ASP A 259 -2.16 -7.93 6.23
CA ASP A 259 -2.38 -6.57 6.75
C ASP A 259 -1.48 -5.57 5.99
N PRO A 260 -1.91 -5.07 4.81
CA PRO A 260 -1.05 -4.38 3.84
C PRO A 260 -0.75 -2.90 4.17
N PHE A 261 -1.06 -2.44 5.38
CA PHE A 261 -0.97 -1.03 5.82
C PHE A 261 -0.37 -0.89 7.23
N GLU A 262 0.58 -1.75 7.60
CA GLU A 262 1.26 -1.80 8.91
C GLU A 262 2.66 -1.15 8.93
N ASN A 263 3.06 -0.46 7.85
CA ASN A 263 4.38 0.16 7.66
C ASN A 263 5.53 -0.83 7.45
N MET A 264 5.24 -2.02 6.94
CA MET A 264 6.25 -3.03 6.63
C MET A 264 6.81 -2.88 5.20
N PRO A 265 8.03 -3.37 4.91
CA PRO A 265 8.60 -3.28 3.56
C PRO A 265 7.76 -3.95 2.46
N THR A 266 6.99 -4.98 2.83
CA THR A 266 6.11 -5.77 1.96
C THR A 266 4.72 -5.16 1.75
N ASP A 267 4.39 -4.10 2.47
CA ASP A 267 3.09 -3.46 2.42
C ASP A 267 2.82 -2.78 1.09
N THR A 268 1.56 -2.41 0.88
CA THR A 268 1.20 -1.54 -0.21
C THR A 268 2.00 -0.22 -0.09
N PRO A 269 2.76 0.19 -1.12
CA PRO A 269 3.67 1.33 -1.02
C PRO A 269 2.93 2.66 -1.21
N THR A 270 1.86 2.89 -0.43
CA THR A 270 0.94 4.05 -0.60
C THR A 270 1.68 5.39 -0.62
N THR A 271 2.76 5.59 0.16
CA THR A 271 3.53 6.86 0.10
C THR A 271 4.26 7.04 -1.22
N ALA A 272 4.81 5.96 -1.79
CA ALA A 272 5.45 6.03 -3.10
C ALA A 272 4.40 6.28 -4.21
N ILE A 273 3.20 5.70 -4.06
CA ILE A 273 2.07 5.95 -4.96
C ILE A 273 1.62 7.41 -4.84
N SER A 274 1.44 7.95 -3.63
CA SER A 274 1.11 9.36 -3.41
C SER A 274 2.14 10.31 -4.02
N ARG A 275 3.44 9.99 -3.91
CA ARG A 275 4.51 10.77 -4.59
C ARG A 275 4.40 10.72 -6.11
N LYS A 276 4.05 9.56 -6.68
CA LYS A 276 3.85 9.43 -8.12
C LYS A 276 2.64 10.22 -8.59
N ILE A 277 1.54 10.16 -7.84
CA ILE A 277 0.34 10.99 -8.06
C ILE A 277 0.72 12.48 -7.99
N GLU A 278 1.45 12.91 -6.97
CA GLU A 278 1.92 14.29 -6.85
C GLU A 278 2.70 14.74 -8.10
N GLN A 279 3.65 13.93 -8.57
CA GLN A 279 4.44 14.24 -9.77
C GLN A 279 3.55 14.40 -11.01
N ASP A 280 2.64 13.44 -11.22
CA ASP A 280 1.75 13.46 -12.38
C ASP A 280 0.82 14.68 -12.36
N LEU A 281 0.21 14.98 -11.21
CA LEU A 281 -0.72 16.10 -11.05
C LEU A 281 -0.02 17.45 -11.18
N LYS A 282 1.20 17.57 -10.62
CA LYS A 282 2.04 18.77 -10.81
C LYS A 282 2.44 18.96 -12.27
N GLN A 283 2.71 17.87 -13.00
CA GLN A 283 3.00 17.95 -14.43
C GLN A 283 1.78 18.43 -15.21
N MET A 284 0.61 17.84 -14.96
CA MET A 284 -0.65 18.27 -15.61
C MET A 284 -0.98 19.75 -15.34
N LEU A 285 -0.75 20.24 -14.12
CA LEU A 285 -0.87 21.67 -13.83
C LEU A 285 0.12 22.49 -14.66
N LYS A 286 1.40 22.11 -14.72
CA LYS A 286 2.41 22.87 -15.49
C LYS A 286 2.09 22.94 -16.98
N ASP A 287 1.59 21.85 -17.55
CA ASP A 287 1.27 21.77 -18.99
C ASP A 287 0.10 22.70 -19.37
N GLU A 288 -0.81 22.96 -18.42
CA GLU A 288 -1.98 23.85 -18.59
C GLU A 288 -1.74 25.28 -18.10
N MET A 289 -0.58 25.57 -17.48
CA MET A 289 -0.26 26.94 -17.08
C MET A 289 -0.34 27.83 -18.31
N PRO A 290 -1.03 29.00 -18.24
CA PRO A 290 -1.01 29.96 -19.32
C PRO A 290 0.45 30.25 -19.64
N GLN A 291 0.91 29.87 -20.84
CA GLN A 291 2.22 30.33 -21.28
C GLN A 291 2.14 31.84 -21.26
N VAL A 292 3.03 32.48 -20.50
CA VAL A 292 3.29 33.90 -20.63
C VAL A 292 3.88 34.06 -22.02
N THR A 293 3.01 34.12 -23.04
CA THR A 293 3.41 34.29 -24.42
C THR A 293 4.26 35.53 -24.48
N ASP A 294 5.44 35.39 -25.10
CA ASP A 294 6.39 36.43 -25.48
C ASP A 294 5.71 37.55 -26.30
N MET A 295 4.83 38.35 -25.69
CA MET A 295 4.19 39.50 -26.32
C MET A 295 5.15 40.69 -26.50
N VAL A 296 6.45 40.52 -26.20
CA VAL A 296 7.46 41.58 -26.33
C VAL A 296 8.27 41.45 -27.63
N THR A 297 8.31 40.29 -28.30
CA THR A 297 9.26 40.06 -29.41
C THR A 297 8.69 40.33 -30.82
N ASN A 298 7.37 40.46 -30.98
CA ASN A 298 6.76 40.67 -32.31
C ASN A 298 6.67 42.13 -32.77
N ASN A 299 6.96 43.12 -31.92
CA ASN A 299 6.92 44.54 -32.31
C ASN A 299 8.23 45.08 -32.89
N GLN A 300 9.32 44.29 -32.95
CA GLN A 300 10.60 44.74 -33.50
C GLN A 300 10.88 44.26 -34.93
N GLN A 301 10.18 43.27 -35.45
CA GLN A 301 10.44 42.74 -36.81
C GLN A 301 9.66 43.44 -37.94
N GLN A 302 8.72 44.33 -37.64
CA GLN A 302 7.88 44.97 -38.66
C GLN A 302 8.43 46.31 -39.21
N LYS A 303 9.63 46.75 -38.83
CA LYS A 303 10.19 48.07 -39.21
C LYS A 303 11.39 48.07 -40.16
N GLN A 304 11.84 46.92 -40.68
CA GLN A 304 12.96 46.88 -41.62
C GLN A 304 12.65 46.04 -42.86
N ALA A 305 11.92 46.64 -43.81
CA ALA A 305 11.97 46.24 -45.21
C ALA A 305 11.53 47.41 -46.10
N VAL A 306 12.36 48.47 -46.16
CA VAL A 306 12.33 49.44 -47.26
C VAL A 306 13.37 48.95 -48.26
N PHE A 307 12.91 48.27 -49.32
CA PHE A 307 13.75 47.93 -50.46
C PHE A 307 13.76 49.11 -51.45
N TYR A 308 14.96 49.58 -51.80
CA TYR A 308 15.19 50.50 -52.90
C TYR A 308 15.07 49.76 -54.24
N ILE A 309 14.41 50.42 -55.19
CA ILE A 309 14.31 50.07 -56.60
C ILE A 309 15.62 50.46 -57.30
N LEU A 310 16.21 49.52 -58.06
CA LEU A 310 16.91 49.74 -59.33
C LEU A 310 16.76 48.48 -60.19
#